data_AF-A0A968F0K7-F1
#
_entry.id   AF-A0A968F0K7-F1
#
_cell.length_a   1.000
_cell.length_b   1.000
_cell.length_c   1.000
_cell.angle_alpha   90.00
_cell.angle_beta   90.00
_cell.angle_gamma   90.00
#
_symmetry.space_group_name_H-M   'P 1'
#
loop_
_entity.id
_entity.type
_entity.pdbx_description
1 polymer ?
#
loop_
_entity_poly.entity_id
_entity_poly.type
_entity_poly.pdbx_seq_one_letter_code
_entity_poly.pdbx_strand_id
1 'polypeptide(L)' 'REYSDGPSASEGGDLGWFGRGQMVAPFEEAAFNAEPGSFVGPVQTQFGYHVIYVRD' A
#
# COMPACT_ATOMS: atom_id res chain seq x y z
N ARG A 1 -8.57 -10.01 2.72
CA ARG A 1 -9.89 -10.12 2.07
C ARG A 1 -11.02 -9.59 2.96
N GLU A 2 -10.98 -9.80 4.27
CA GLU A 2 -12.12 -9.46 5.16
C GLU A 2 -12.20 -7.99 5.62
N TYR A 3 -11.15 -7.17 5.44
CA TYR A 3 -11.08 -5.81 6.01
C TYR A 3 -10.54 -4.72 5.06
N SER A 4 -10.30 -5.06 3.79
CA SER A 4 -9.83 -4.06 2.81
C SER A 4 -11.03 -3.53 2.04
N ASP A 5 -11.20 -2.22 2.00
CA ASP A 5 -12.27 -1.54 1.25
C ASP A 5 -11.79 -1.03 -0.12
N GLY A 6 -10.53 -1.30 -0.48
CA GLY A 6 -9.93 -0.87 -1.74
C GLY A 6 -10.32 -1.75 -2.93
N PRO A 7 -10.09 -1.29 -4.18
CA PRO A 7 -10.43 -2.05 -5.39
C PRO A 7 -9.73 -3.41 -5.50
N SER A 8 -8.56 -3.58 -4.87
CA SER A 8 -7.82 -4.84 -4.80
C SER A 8 -8.25 -5.76 -3.65
N ALA A 9 -9.29 -5.41 -2.88
CA ALA A 9 -9.74 -6.21 -1.75
C ALA A 9 -10.12 -7.65 -2.12
N SER A 10 -10.70 -7.83 -3.32
CA SER A 10 -11.04 -9.11 -3.91
C SER A 10 -9.80 -9.99 -4.16
N GLU A 11 -8.63 -9.39 -4.36
CA GLU A 11 -7.33 -10.04 -4.52
C GLU A 11 -6.51 -10.02 -3.22
N GLY A 12 -7.15 -9.72 -2.08
CA GLY A 12 -6.49 -9.69 -0.78
C GLY A 12 -5.75 -8.40 -0.46
N GLY A 13 -5.85 -7.38 -1.31
CA GLY A 13 -5.12 -6.12 -1.19
C GLY A 13 -3.85 -6.05 -2.02
N ASP A 14 -3.55 -7.07 -2.85
CA ASP A 14 -2.39 -7.04 -3.74
C ASP A 14 -2.54 -5.94 -4.80
N LEU A 15 -1.53 -5.08 -4.91
CA LEU A 15 -1.46 -4.00 -5.89
C LEU A 15 -0.53 -4.36 -7.06
N GLY A 16 0.08 -5.54 -7.02
CA GLY A 16 1.11 -5.95 -7.97
C GLY A 16 2.39 -5.12 -7.83
N TRP A 17 3.23 -5.21 -8.86
CA TRP A 17 4.43 -4.39 -8.96
C TRP A 17 4.08 -3.02 -9.53
N PHE A 18 4.54 -1.97 -8.87
CA PHE A 18 4.39 -0.60 -9.35
C PHE A 18 5.71 0.18 -9.18
N GLY A 19 5.92 1.12 -10.09
CA GLY A 19 7.02 2.09 -10.05
C GLY A 19 6.58 3.43 -9.45
N ARG A 20 7.55 4.34 -9.30
CA ARG A 20 7.31 5.71 -8.84
C ARG A 20 6.39 6.47 -9.81
N GLY A 21 5.54 7.34 -9.27
CA GLY A 21 4.50 8.10 -9.97
C GLY A 21 3.18 7.37 -10.18
N GLN A 22 3.04 6.11 -9.76
CA GLN A 22 1.81 5.32 -9.97
C GLN A 22 0.86 5.35 -8.77
N MET A 23 1.35 5.69 -7.58
CA MET A 23 0.57 5.78 -6.35
C MET A 23 0.54 7.22 -5.82
N VAL A 24 -0.39 7.52 -4.92
CA VAL A 24 -0.42 8.83 -4.24
C VAL A 24 0.84 9.02 -3.41
N ALA A 25 1.38 10.24 -3.40
CA ALA A 25 2.65 10.56 -2.76
C ALA A 25 2.87 9.95 -1.36
N PRO A 26 1.94 10.07 -0.38
CA PRO A 26 2.14 9.47 0.94
C PRO A 26 2.22 7.94 0.94
N PHE A 27 1.45 7.28 0.06
CA PHE A 27 1.50 5.82 -0.09
C PHE A 27 2.82 5.39 -0.73
N GLU A 28 3.20 6.08 -1.81
CA GLU A 28 4.44 5.82 -2.54
C GLU A 28 5.66 5.99 -1.63
N GLU A 29 5.76 7.12 -0.95
CA GLU A 29 6.88 7.42 -0.07
C GLU A 29 7.00 6.37 1.05
N ALA A 30 5.88 5.99 1.65
CA ALA A 30 5.84 4.94 2.67
C ALA A 30 6.30 3.57 2.14
N ALA A 31 5.83 3.17 0.94
CA ALA A 31 6.20 1.88 0.34
C ALA A 31 7.68 1.82 -0.08
N PHE A 32 8.18 2.87 -0.75
CA PHE A 32 9.55 2.89 -1.27
C PHE A 32 10.63 3.16 -0.20
N ASN A 33 10.25 3.67 0.98
CA ASN A 33 11.18 3.85 2.11
C ASN A 33 11.21 2.64 3.05
N ALA A 34 10.32 1.66 2.87
CA ALA A 34 10.31 0.46 3.69
C ALA A 34 11.30 -0.59 3.20
N GLU A 35 11.72 -1.46 4.11
CA GLU A 35 12.48 -2.65 3.75
C GLU A 35 11.54 -3.71 3.17
N PRO A 36 11.98 -4.48 2.16
CA PRO A 36 11.25 -5.66 1.69
C PRO A 36 10.91 -6.62 2.85
N GLY A 37 9.70 -7.17 2.84
CA GLY A 37 9.16 -8.02 3.89
C GLY A 37 8.62 -7.27 5.12
N SER A 38 8.52 -5.94 5.09
CA SER A 38 8.04 -5.14 6.22
C SER A 38 6.62 -4.60 6.03
N PHE A 39 5.95 -4.31 7.16
CA PHE A 39 4.68 -3.60 7.18
C PHE A 39 4.89 -2.12 7.52
N VAL A 40 4.17 -1.24 6.81
CA VAL A 40 4.19 0.21 7.00
C VAL A 40 2.80 0.73 7.26
N GLY A 41 2.63 1.52 8.32
CA GLY A 41 1.40 2.26 8.56
C GLY A 41 1.11 2.51 10.04
N PRO A 42 -0.01 3.18 10.33
CA PRO A 42 -1.02 3.63 9.36
C PRO A 42 -0.55 4.82 8.52
N VAL A 43 -0.70 4.73 7.20
CA VAL A 43 -0.39 5.79 6.23
C VAL A 43 -1.68 6.52 5.88
N GLN A 44 -1.73 7.83 6.15
CA GLN A 44 -2.88 8.64 5.78
C GLN A 44 -2.77 9.11 4.32
N THR A 45 -3.81 8.88 3.54
CA THR A 45 -3.97 9.42 2.19
C THR A 45 -5.31 10.12 2.06
N GLN A 46 -5.59 10.72 0.89
CA GLN A 46 -6.92 11.28 0.59
C GLN A 46 -8.04 10.23 0.58
N PHE A 47 -7.70 8.93 0.53
CA PHE A 47 -8.65 7.82 0.53
C PHE A 47 -8.88 7.21 1.92
N GLY A 48 -8.22 7.74 2.96
CA GLY A 48 -8.32 7.25 4.33
C GLY A 48 -6.98 6.76 4.87
N TYR A 49 -7.00 5.70 5.68
CA TYR A 49 -5.80 5.11 6.26
C TYR A 49 -5.46 3.79 5.59
N HIS A 50 -4.17 3.54 5.40
CA HIS A 50 -3.66 2.35 4.75
C HIS A 50 -2.60 1.68 5.62
N VAL A 51 -2.62 0.35 5.65
CA VAL A 51 -1.49 -0.47 6.10
C VAL A 51 -0.93 -1.16 4.86
N ILE A 52 0.37 -1.03 4.66
CA ILE A 52 1.08 -1.46 3.47
C ILE A 52 1.99 -2.62 3.86
N TYR A 53 2.02 -3.69 3.08
CA TYR A 53 3.03 -4.73 3.19
C TYR A 53 3.91 -4.66 1.95
N VAL A 54 5.20 -4.38 2.13
CA VAL A 54 6.16 -4.34 1.03
C VAL A 54 6.74 -5.73 0.89
N ARG A 55 6.51 -6.40 -0.25
CA ARG A 55 7.04 -7.75 -0.46
C ARG A 55 8.52 -7.71 -0.83
N ASP A 56 8.86 -6.90 -1.83
CA ASP A 56 10.12 -6.97 -2.58
C ASP A 56 10.56 -5.57 -3.07
#